data_AF-A0A6M0IIJ3-F1
#
_entry.id   AF-A0A6M0IIJ3-F1
#
_cell.length_a   1.000
_cell.length_b   1.000
_cell.length_c   1.000
_cell.angle_alpha   90.00
_cell.angle_beta   90.00
_cell.angle_gamma   90.00
#
_symmetry.space_group_name_H-M   'P 1'
#
loop_
_entity.id
_entity.type
_entity.pdbx_description
1 polymer ?
#
loop_
_entity_poly.entity_id
_entity_poly.type
_entity_poly.pdbx_seq_one_letter_code
_entity_poly.pdbx_strand_id
1 'polypeptide(L)'
;MELEEINVAHNKWVIGFRLEGAQLYSVWGADSTDSGNDKLWIDEYQNIITFGTFQQPIEAVLTSSLPLFDSDNVHRWASLIMEHGHSNKPTSVYIYDIDRISKQIDQIDFDNLEANSPDLMHELITILNLVGDYVLQIDDKAAMKTWGNSSLRLFQEYMYNAYFWTIPPEELKHKQAELLRNYNAFDCEQSLTKTLLIFRERLQV
;
A
#
# COMPACT_ATOMS: atom_id res chain seq x y z
N MET A 1 -2.54 -20.20 -18.27
CA MET A 1 -1.82 -19.06 -17.68
C MET A 1 -2.17 -19.05 -16.22
N GLU A 2 -1.18 -19.11 -15.35
CA GLU A 2 -1.44 -19.03 -13.90
C GLU A 2 -1.82 -17.59 -13.52
N LEU A 3 -2.55 -17.42 -12.41
CA LEU A 3 -2.98 -16.10 -11.93
C LEU A 3 -1.79 -15.13 -11.79
N GLU A 4 -0.65 -15.63 -11.31
CA GLU A 4 0.56 -14.82 -11.14
C GLU A 4 1.12 -14.32 -12.47
N GLU A 5 1.13 -15.17 -13.50
CA GLU A 5 1.58 -14.78 -14.84
C GLU A 5 0.67 -13.68 -15.42
N ILE A 6 -0.65 -13.77 -15.20
CA ILE A 6 -1.61 -12.75 -15.64
C ILE A 6 -1.36 -11.43 -14.91
N ASN A 7 -1.20 -11.48 -13.58
CA ASN A 7 -0.96 -10.29 -12.75
C ASN A 7 0.33 -9.59 -13.15
N VAL A 8 1.44 -10.33 -13.29
CA VAL A 8 2.74 -9.78 -13.69
C VAL A 8 2.69 -9.20 -15.11
N ALA A 9 2.03 -9.87 -16.05
CA ALA A 9 1.94 -9.39 -17.44
C ALA A 9 1.19 -8.06 -17.58
N HIS A 10 0.25 -7.77 -16.67
CA HIS A 10 -0.58 -6.57 -16.71
C HIS A 10 -0.22 -5.54 -15.63
N ASN A 11 0.65 -5.92 -14.69
CA ASN A 11 1.00 -5.17 -13.48
C ASN A 11 -0.26 -4.78 -12.68
N LYS A 12 -1.15 -5.74 -12.46
CA LYS A 12 -2.43 -5.59 -11.74
C LYS A 12 -2.63 -6.73 -10.76
N TRP A 13 -3.17 -6.42 -9.60
CA TRP A 13 -3.43 -7.38 -8.55
C TRP A 13 -4.76 -7.08 -7.86
N VAL A 14 -5.40 -8.15 -7.38
CA VAL A 14 -6.34 -8.02 -6.26
C VAL A 14 -5.52 -7.99 -4.99
N ILE A 15 -5.73 -6.98 -4.16
CA ILE A 15 -5.15 -6.87 -2.82
C ILE A 15 -6.26 -6.98 -1.78
N GLY A 16 -5.93 -7.40 -0.57
CA GLY A 16 -6.89 -7.46 0.52
C GLY A 16 -6.54 -6.54 1.68
N PHE A 17 -7.56 -6.17 2.44
CA PHE A 17 -7.46 -5.37 3.65
C PHE A 17 -8.16 -6.11 4.78
N ARG A 18 -7.59 -6.05 5.99
CA ARG A 18 -8.32 -6.40 7.21
C ARG A 18 -8.59 -5.14 8.00
N LEU A 19 -9.87 -4.84 8.19
CA LEU A 19 -10.33 -3.63 8.86
C LEU A 19 -11.59 -3.95 9.68
N GLU A 20 -11.56 -3.61 10.96
CA GLU A 20 -12.63 -3.85 11.94
C GLU A 20 -13.09 -5.32 11.97
N GLY A 21 -12.14 -6.24 11.77
CA GLY A 21 -12.39 -7.68 11.68
C GLY A 21 -13.01 -8.16 10.37
N ALA A 22 -13.40 -7.24 9.48
CA ALA A 22 -13.83 -7.58 8.11
C ALA A 22 -12.61 -7.76 7.21
N GLN A 23 -12.74 -8.66 6.23
CA GLN A 23 -11.76 -8.82 5.16
C GLN A 23 -12.36 -8.29 3.86
N LEU A 24 -11.68 -7.29 3.31
CA LEU A 24 -12.09 -6.54 2.13
C LEU A 24 -11.08 -6.74 1.01
N TYR A 25 -11.49 -6.55 -0.24
CA TYR A 25 -10.65 -6.72 -1.42
C TYR A 25 -10.82 -5.56 -2.38
N SER A 26 -9.74 -5.15 -3.05
CA SER A 26 -9.75 -4.10 -4.08
C SER A 26 -8.76 -4.43 -5.20
N VAL A 27 -8.67 -3.57 -6.20
CA VAL A 27 -7.71 -3.65 -7.31
C VAL A 27 -6.63 -2.60 -7.11
N TRP A 28 -5.37 -3.01 -7.31
CA TRP A 28 -4.19 -2.15 -7.27
C TRP A 28 -3.22 -2.50 -8.41
N GLY A 29 -2.50 -1.52 -8.92
CA GLY A 29 -1.39 -1.73 -9.87
C GLY A 29 -1.09 -0.51 -10.73
N ALA A 30 -0.10 -0.63 -11.61
CA ALA A 30 0.42 0.51 -12.37
C ALA A 30 -0.58 1.04 -13.39
N ASP A 31 -0.64 2.36 -13.55
CA ASP A 31 -1.36 2.98 -14.65
C ASP A 31 -0.44 3.18 -15.87
N SER A 32 -0.59 2.32 -16.88
CA SER A 32 0.23 2.40 -18.09
C SER A 32 -0.03 3.65 -18.94
N THR A 33 -1.09 4.41 -18.64
CA THR A 33 -1.47 5.63 -19.37
C THR A 33 -0.82 6.89 -18.82
N ASP A 34 -0.13 6.82 -17.68
CA ASP A 34 0.64 7.92 -17.10
C ASP A 34 2.13 7.61 -16.94
N SER A 35 2.80 8.16 -15.91
CA SER A 35 4.20 7.85 -15.60
C SER A 35 4.41 6.42 -15.08
N GLY A 36 3.40 5.55 -15.11
CA GLY A 36 3.47 4.18 -14.62
C GLY A 36 3.31 4.12 -13.09
N ASN A 37 2.65 5.12 -12.50
CA ASN A 37 2.46 5.12 -11.05
C ASN A 37 1.41 4.08 -10.67
N ASP A 38 1.65 3.37 -9.57
CA ASP A 38 0.67 2.44 -9.02
C ASP A 38 -0.55 3.21 -8.48
N LYS A 39 -1.74 2.65 -8.72
CA LYS A 39 -3.03 3.23 -8.35
C LYS A 39 -3.93 2.20 -7.70
N LEU A 40 -4.77 2.68 -6.81
CA LEU A 40 -5.91 1.97 -6.24
C LEU A 40 -7.17 2.25 -7.03
N TRP A 41 -8.11 1.31 -7.00
CA TRP A 41 -9.44 1.57 -7.52
C TRP A 41 -10.26 2.43 -6.55
N ILE A 42 -10.56 3.66 -6.98
CA ILE A 42 -11.28 4.66 -6.16
C ILE A 42 -12.56 5.15 -6.86
N ASP A 43 -13.52 5.61 -6.06
CA ASP A 43 -14.76 6.24 -6.53
C ASP A 43 -14.57 7.75 -6.82
N GLU A 44 -15.65 8.42 -7.25
CA GLU A 44 -15.66 9.86 -7.51
C GLU A 44 -15.45 10.74 -6.25
N TYR A 45 -15.60 10.15 -5.06
CA TYR A 45 -15.36 10.80 -3.76
C TYR A 45 -14.00 10.44 -3.17
N GLN A 46 -13.13 9.79 -3.97
CA GLN A 46 -11.79 9.35 -3.62
C GLN A 46 -11.75 8.26 -2.53
N ASN A 47 -12.85 7.55 -2.29
CA ASN A 47 -12.85 6.38 -1.42
C ASN A 47 -12.34 5.17 -2.19
N ILE A 48 -11.65 4.27 -1.49
CA ILE A 48 -11.18 3.01 -2.05
C ILE A 48 -12.38 2.09 -2.20
N ILE A 49 -12.63 1.64 -3.43
CA ILE A 49 -13.71 0.70 -3.72
C ILE A 49 -13.29 -0.68 -3.22
N THR A 50 -14.08 -1.26 -2.34
CA THR A 50 -13.80 -2.55 -1.71
C THR A 50 -14.95 -3.53 -1.88
N PHE A 51 -14.63 -4.82 -1.75
CA PHE A 51 -15.59 -5.91 -1.87
C PHE A 51 -15.33 -6.99 -0.82
N GLY A 52 -16.35 -7.77 -0.46
CA GLY A 52 -16.24 -8.78 0.61
C GLY A 52 -15.53 -10.07 0.20
N THR A 53 -15.29 -10.30 -1.09
CA THR A 53 -14.63 -11.51 -1.60
C THR A 53 -13.63 -11.17 -2.71
N PHE A 54 -12.62 -12.03 -2.87
CA PHE A 54 -11.59 -11.90 -3.91
C PHE A 54 -12.15 -11.81 -5.34
N GLN A 55 -13.27 -12.49 -5.61
CA GLN A 55 -13.84 -12.59 -6.97
C GLN A 55 -14.59 -11.32 -7.38
N GLN A 56 -15.25 -10.66 -6.43
CA GLN A 56 -16.07 -9.49 -6.68
C GLN A 56 -15.36 -8.30 -7.35
N PRO A 57 -14.12 -7.91 -7.00
CA PRO A 57 -13.44 -6.84 -7.73
C PRO A 57 -13.21 -7.19 -9.20
N ILE A 58 -12.91 -8.45 -9.52
CA ILE A 58 -12.70 -8.92 -10.90
C ILE A 58 -14.02 -8.84 -11.68
N GLU A 59 -15.12 -9.35 -11.09
CA GLU A 59 -16.45 -9.27 -11.69
C GLU A 59 -16.92 -7.83 -11.87
N ALA A 60 -16.63 -6.97 -10.89
CA ALA A 60 -16.97 -5.56 -10.93
C ALA A 60 -16.20 -4.85 -12.05
N VAL A 61 -14.90 -5.10 -12.25
CA VAL A 61 -14.16 -4.53 -13.38
C VAL A 61 -14.84 -4.80 -14.72
N LEU A 62 -15.37 -6.01 -14.91
CA LEU A 62 -15.97 -6.43 -16.19
C LEU A 62 -17.40 -5.91 -16.40
N THR A 63 -18.06 -5.43 -15.36
CA THR A 63 -19.50 -5.11 -15.38
C THR A 63 -19.81 -3.68 -14.94
N SER A 64 -18.88 -3.01 -14.27
CA SER A 64 -19.08 -1.73 -13.63
C SER A 64 -18.96 -0.57 -14.60
N SER A 65 -19.73 0.47 -14.34
CA SER A 65 -19.55 1.80 -14.95
C SER A 65 -18.66 2.72 -14.11
N LEU A 66 -18.09 2.22 -13.00
CA LEU A 66 -17.22 3.02 -12.13
C LEU A 66 -15.92 3.37 -12.87
N PRO A 67 -15.34 4.55 -12.61
CA PRO A 67 -14.06 4.94 -13.17
C PRO A 67 -12.98 3.90 -12.84
N LEU A 68 -12.23 3.48 -13.85
CA LEU A 68 -11.08 2.58 -13.73
C LEU A 68 -9.84 3.31 -14.22
N PHE A 69 -8.76 3.22 -13.46
CA PHE A 69 -7.43 3.56 -13.97
C PHE A 69 -7.01 2.52 -15.01
N ASP A 70 -6.21 2.93 -16.00
CA ASP A 70 -5.70 2.01 -17.04
C ASP A 70 -6.79 1.07 -17.61
N SER A 71 -7.96 1.65 -17.93
CA SER A 71 -9.22 0.90 -18.06
C SER A 71 -9.12 -0.30 -19.00
N ASP A 72 -8.50 -0.13 -20.17
CA ASP A 72 -8.39 -1.19 -21.18
C ASP A 72 -7.52 -2.36 -20.67
N ASN A 73 -6.43 -2.04 -19.98
CA ASN A 73 -5.50 -3.04 -19.45
C ASN A 73 -6.10 -3.76 -18.24
N VAL A 74 -6.79 -3.03 -17.35
CA VAL A 74 -7.51 -3.62 -16.21
C VAL A 74 -8.65 -4.53 -16.67
N HIS A 75 -9.41 -4.14 -17.70
CA HIS A 75 -10.44 -5.01 -18.28
C HIS A 75 -9.86 -6.29 -18.91
N ARG A 76 -8.73 -6.17 -19.63
CA ARG A 76 -8.04 -7.32 -20.21
C ARG A 76 -7.53 -8.27 -19.12
N TRP A 77 -6.90 -7.72 -18.09
CA TRP A 77 -6.45 -8.46 -16.91
C TRP A 77 -7.60 -9.24 -16.27
N ALA A 78 -8.72 -8.58 -15.97
CA ALA A 78 -9.88 -9.21 -15.36
C ALA A 78 -10.50 -10.30 -16.26
N SER A 79 -10.57 -10.06 -17.58
CA SER A 79 -11.07 -11.04 -18.54
C SER A 79 -10.24 -12.31 -18.56
N LEU A 80 -8.90 -12.18 -18.57
CA LEU A 80 -7.99 -13.33 -18.55
C LEU A 80 -8.07 -14.11 -17.23
N ILE A 81 -8.27 -13.43 -16.10
CA ILE A 81 -8.50 -14.10 -14.81
C ILE A 81 -9.80 -14.89 -14.84
N MET A 82 -10.89 -14.35 -15.41
CA MET A 82 -12.13 -15.11 -15.58
C MET A 82 -11.96 -16.29 -16.54
N GLU A 83 -11.28 -16.10 -17.68
CA GLU A 83 -11.14 -17.17 -18.67
C GLU A 83 -10.22 -18.31 -18.22
N HIS A 84 -9.20 -18.01 -17.41
CA HIS A 84 -8.10 -18.95 -17.12
C HIS A 84 -7.82 -19.16 -15.63
N GLY A 85 -8.29 -18.28 -14.75
CA GLY A 85 -8.00 -18.29 -13.32
C GLY A 85 -8.91 -19.18 -12.47
N HIS A 86 -10.04 -19.66 -13.00
CA HIS A 86 -11.04 -20.43 -12.24
C HIS A 86 -10.54 -21.73 -11.60
N SER A 87 -9.45 -22.33 -12.07
CA SER A 87 -8.92 -23.58 -11.53
C SER A 87 -8.01 -23.41 -10.32
N ASN A 88 -7.56 -22.19 -10.02
CA ASN A 88 -6.60 -21.94 -8.95
C ASN A 88 -7.24 -20.98 -7.94
N LYS A 89 -7.56 -21.49 -6.73
CA LYS A 89 -7.69 -20.59 -5.57
C LYS A 89 -6.43 -19.72 -5.55
N PRO A 90 -6.52 -18.40 -5.38
CA PRO A 90 -5.33 -17.57 -5.29
C PRO A 90 -4.44 -18.16 -4.21
N THR A 91 -3.23 -18.57 -4.60
CA THR A 91 -2.25 -19.22 -3.72
C THR A 91 -1.81 -18.27 -2.61
N SER A 92 -1.86 -16.96 -2.85
CA SER A 92 -1.75 -15.93 -1.84
C SER A 92 -2.26 -14.59 -2.39
N VAL A 93 -3.19 -13.95 -1.66
CA VAL A 93 -3.45 -12.51 -1.79
C VAL A 93 -2.74 -11.85 -0.62
N TYR A 94 -1.96 -10.81 -0.88
CA TYR A 94 -1.39 -10.03 0.21
C TYR A 94 -2.51 -9.27 0.94
N ILE A 95 -2.61 -9.45 2.25
CA ILE A 95 -3.62 -8.81 3.10
C ILE A 95 -2.94 -7.76 3.96
N TYR A 96 -3.27 -6.49 3.73
CA TYR A 96 -2.87 -5.37 4.56
C TYR A 96 -3.73 -5.35 5.83
N ASP A 97 -3.16 -5.77 6.97
CA ASP A 97 -3.88 -5.84 8.24
C ASP A 97 -3.85 -4.49 8.98
N ILE A 98 -4.81 -3.63 8.63
CA ILE A 98 -4.93 -2.26 9.16
C ILE A 98 -5.20 -2.28 10.67
N ASP A 99 -6.02 -3.23 11.14
CA ASP A 99 -6.34 -3.39 12.55
C ASP A 99 -5.10 -3.72 13.38
N ARG A 100 -4.28 -4.64 12.88
CA ARG A 100 -3.03 -5.02 13.53
C ARG A 100 -2.04 -3.87 13.53
N ILE A 101 -1.80 -3.24 12.39
CA ILE A 101 -0.84 -2.13 12.28
C ILE A 101 -1.26 -0.98 13.21
N SER A 102 -2.54 -0.62 13.23
CA SER A 102 -3.05 0.45 14.11
C SER A 102 -2.77 0.18 15.59
N LYS A 103 -2.81 -1.09 16.03
CA LYS A 103 -2.50 -1.48 17.43
C LYS A 103 -1.00 -1.55 17.73
N GLN A 104 -0.18 -1.72 16.70
CA GLN A 104 1.27 -1.87 16.85
C GLN A 104 2.03 -0.54 16.71
N ILE A 105 1.42 0.51 16.17
CA ILE A 105 2.03 1.86 16.09
C ILE A 105 2.49 2.33 17.47
N ASP A 106 1.65 2.19 18.49
CA ASP A 106 1.98 2.60 19.87
C ASP A 106 3.13 1.79 20.49
N GLN A 107 3.54 0.70 19.85
CA GLN A 107 4.66 -0.15 20.28
C GLN A 107 5.97 0.21 19.58
N ILE A 108 5.93 1.12 18.59
CA ILE A 108 7.11 1.57 17.87
C ILE A 108 7.90 2.51 18.77
N ASP A 109 9.15 2.16 19.03
CA ASP A 109 10.11 3.06 19.64
C ASP A 109 10.64 4.00 18.55
N PHE A 110 9.98 5.15 18.39
CA PHE A 110 10.38 6.16 17.41
C PHE A 110 11.72 6.82 17.78
N ASP A 111 12.10 6.84 19.05
CA ASP A 111 13.39 7.38 19.49
C ASP A 111 14.54 6.39 19.23
N ASN A 112 14.25 5.10 19.13
CA ASN A 112 15.22 4.05 18.87
C ASN A 112 14.75 3.07 17.78
N LEU A 113 14.85 3.53 16.52
CA LEU A 113 14.37 2.76 15.36
C LEU A 113 14.99 1.37 15.24
N GLU A 114 16.25 1.18 15.64
CA GLU A 114 16.97 -0.11 15.62
C GLU A 114 16.39 -1.16 16.57
N ALA A 115 15.70 -0.75 17.63
CA ALA A 115 15.13 -1.66 18.61
C ALA A 115 13.80 -2.29 18.17
N ASN A 116 13.20 -1.78 17.09
CA ASN A 116 11.91 -2.24 16.60
C ASN A 116 12.00 -3.61 15.90
N SER A 117 10.93 -4.39 16.00
CA SER A 117 10.83 -5.70 15.36
C SER A 117 10.93 -5.57 13.83
N PRO A 118 11.84 -6.31 13.16
CA PRO A 118 11.93 -6.32 11.70
C PRO A 118 10.61 -6.65 11.02
N ASP A 119 9.84 -7.61 11.55
CA ASP A 119 8.56 -8.03 10.95
C ASP A 119 7.53 -6.89 10.96
N LEU A 120 7.44 -6.16 12.07
CA LEU A 120 6.56 -4.98 12.17
C LEU A 120 7.00 -3.89 11.20
N MET A 121 8.30 -3.65 11.16
CA MET A 121 8.92 -2.64 10.31
C MET A 121 8.69 -2.94 8.82
N HIS A 122 8.81 -4.21 8.40
CA HIS A 122 8.45 -4.67 7.06
C HIS A 122 6.95 -4.47 6.73
N GLU A 123 6.05 -4.89 7.61
CA GLU A 123 4.61 -4.70 7.40
C GLU A 123 4.26 -3.21 7.28
N LEU A 124 4.88 -2.37 8.10
CA LEU A 124 4.65 -0.93 8.12
C LEU A 124 5.11 -0.24 6.84
N ILE A 125 6.29 -0.56 6.31
CA ILE A 125 6.73 0.06 5.06
C ILE A 125 5.93 -0.43 3.85
N THR A 126 5.51 -1.71 3.85
CA THR A 126 4.62 -2.23 2.81
C THR A 126 3.29 -1.49 2.78
N ILE A 127 2.64 -1.25 3.93
CA ILE A 127 1.42 -0.42 3.95
C ILE A 127 1.72 1.04 3.57
N LEU A 128 2.85 1.61 4.00
CA LEU A 128 3.18 2.99 3.69
C LEU A 128 3.36 3.21 2.19
N ASN A 129 3.91 2.25 1.46
CA ASN A 129 3.99 2.33 -0.01
C ASN A 129 2.60 2.42 -0.63
N LEU A 130 1.68 1.54 -0.23
CA LEU A 130 0.30 1.57 -0.71
C LEU A 130 -0.41 2.88 -0.37
N VAL A 131 -0.19 3.39 0.85
CA VAL A 131 -0.73 4.70 1.27
C VAL A 131 -0.11 5.83 0.44
N GLY A 132 1.17 5.72 0.11
CA GLY A 132 1.87 6.66 -0.75
C GLY A 132 1.26 6.75 -2.14
N ASP A 133 1.03 5.60 -2.77
CA ASP A 133 0.35 5.48 -4.07
C ASP A 133 -1.03 6.15 -4.01
N TYR A 134 -1.81 5.83 -2.97
CA TYR A 134 -3.12 6.44 -2.74
C TYR A 134 -3.05 7.97 -2.63
N VAL A 135 -2.17 8.47 -1.75
CA VAL A 135 -2.06 9.92 -1.47
C VAL A 135 -1.62 10.69 -2.70
N LEU A 136 -0.69 10.14 -3.49
CA LEU A 136 -0.27 10.72 -4.77
C LEU A 136 -1.40 10.69 -5.81
N GLN A 137 -2.18 9.62 -5.85
CA GLN A 137 -3.31 9.47 -6.78
C GLN A 137 -4.44 10.48 -6.53
N ILE A 138 -4.79 10.72 -5.26
CA ILE A 138 -5.92 11.63 -4.93
C ILE A 138 -5.55 13.11 -4.95
N ASP A 139 -4.25 13.44 -4.90
CA ASP A 139 -3.69 14.79 -4.87
C ASP A 139 -4.37 15.72 -3.83
N ASP A 140 -4.80 15.15 -2.70
CA ASP A 140 -5.40 15.92 -1.63
C ASP A 140 -4.31 16.66 -0.83
N LYS A 141 -4.47 17.98 -0.69
CA LYS A 141 -3.45 18.84 -0.04
C LYS A 141 -3.21 18.47 1.42
N ALA A 142 -4.24 18.03 2.15
CA ALA A 142 -4.10 17.70 3.57
C ALA A 142 -3.39 16.36 3.76
N ALA A 143 -3.73 15.36 2.94
CA ALA A 143 -3.04 14.09 2.86
C ALA A 143 -1.59 14.26 2.43
N MET A 144 -1.35 15.00 1.34
CA MET A 144 -0.01 15.32 0.82
C MET A 144 0.87 16.05 1.84
N LYS A 145 0.30 16.97 2.63
CA LYS A 145 1.04 17.65 3.71
C LYS A 145 1.54 16.67 4.77
N THR A 146 0.73 15.67 5.11
CA THR A 146 1.08 14.68 6.14
C THR A 146 2.07 13.66 5.59
N TRP A 147 1.83 13.16 4.38
CA TRP A 147 2.74 12.28 3.64
C TRP A 147 4.09 12.93 3.31
N GLY A 148 4.09 14.24 3.06
CA GLY A 148 5.27 15.04 2.78
C GLY A 148 6.05 15.49 4.03
N ASN A 149 5.68 15.06 5.23
CA ASN A 149 6.42 15.38 6.45
C ASN A 149 7.85 14.81 6.37
N SER A 150 8.85 15.65 6.66
CA SER A 150 10.26 15.28 6.54
C SER A 150 10.66 14.12 7.45
N SER A 151 10.16 14.08 8.69
CA SER A 151 10.48 13.00 9.64
C SER A 151 9.88 11.67 9.18
N LEU A 152 8.66 11.67 8.62
CA LEU A 152 8.07 10.47 8.02
C LEU A 152 8.85 10.00 6.79
N ARG A 153 9.36 10.91 5.96
CA ARG A 153 10.22 10.56 4.82
C ARG A 153 11.55 9.95 5.24
N LEU A 154 12.21 10.56 6.23
CA LEU A 154 13.45 10.04 6.80
C LEU A 154 13.24 8.66 7.45
N PHE A 155 12.09 8.47 8.12
CA PHE A 155 11.69 7.16 8.65
C PHE A 155 11.54 6.12 7.54
N GLN A 156 10.83 6.44 6.45
CA GLN A 156 10.71 5.53 5.29
C GLN A 156 12.07 5.20 4.69
N GLU A 157 12.95 6.19 4.51
CA GLU A 157 14.28 5.97 3.95
C GLU A 157 15.16 5.10 4.87
N TYR A 158 15.11 5.36 6.18
CA TYR A 158 15.77 4.53 7.18
C TYR A 158 15.29 3.08 7.08
N MET A 159 13.98 2.90 6.98
CA MET A 159 13.31 1.61 6.83
C MET A 159 13.75 0.85 5.57
N TYR A 160 13.81 1.55 4.44
CA TYR A 160 14.32 0.98 3.21
C TYR A 160 15.78 0.53 3.34
N ASN A 161 16.63 1.38 3.93
CA ASN A 161 18.05 1.08 4.10
C ASN A 161 18.29 -0.11 5.05
N ALA A 162 17.50 -0.22 6.12
CA ALA A 162 17.67 -1.24 7.14
C ALA A 162 17.11 -2.62 6.72
N TYR A 163 16.01 -2.65 5.96
CA TYR A 163 15.22 -3.87 5.78
C TYR A 163 15.03 -4.29 4.32
N PHE A 164 15.23 -3.42 3.33
CA PHE A 164 14.96 -3.73 1.92
C PHE A 164 16.22 -3.74 1.06
N TRP A 165 17.12 -2.78 1.24
CA TRP A 165 18.32 -2.67 0.42
C TRP A 165 19.49 -3.49 0.99
N THR A 166 20.21 -4.18 0.10
CA THR A 166 21.49 -4.79 0.46
C THR A 166 22.59 -3.72 0.46
N ILE A 167 22.70 -2.98 1.56
CA ILE A 167 23.75 -1.99 1.77
C ILE A 167 24.89 -2.64 2.58
N PRO A 168 26.17 -2.46 2.20
CA PRO A 168 27.28 -2.91 3.03
C PRO A 168 27.17 -2.37 4.47
N PRO A 169 27.43 -3.17 5.52
CA PRO A 169 27.14 -2.77 6.91
C PRO A 169 27.77 -1.44 7.35
N GLU A 170 29.00 -1.14 6.88
CA GLU A 170 29.69 0.11 7.21
C GLU A 170 29.06 1.34 6.53
N GLU A 171 28.60 1.19 5.29
CA GLU A 171 27.89 2.24 4.56
C GLU A 171 26.50 2.48 5.15
N LEU A 172 25.83 1.41 5.59
CA LEU A 172 24.52 1.46 6.21
C LEU A 172 24.53 2.31 7.48
N LYS A 173 25.50 2.07 8.38
CA LYS A 173 25.66 2.85 9.62
C LYS A 173 25.86 4.33 9.33
N HIS A 174 26.68 4.66 8.34
CA HIS A 174 26.92 6.07 7.98
C HIS A 174 25.66 6.75 7.46
N LYS A 175 24.95 6.12 6.53
CA LYS A 175 23.69 6.63 5.97
C LYS A 175 22.61 6.79 7.03
N GLN A 176 22.44 5.79 7.90
CA GLN A 176 21.45 5.86 8.99
C GLN A 176 21.78 7.01 9.96
N ALA A 177 23.05 7.15 10.34
CA ALA A 177 23.47 8.26 11.21
C ALA A 177 23.23 9.63 10.56
N GLU A 178 23.35 9.75 9.23
CA GLU A 178 23.03 10.99 8.51
C GLU A 178 21.53 11.28 8.49
N LEU A 179 20.69 10.28 8.17
CA LEU A 179 19.23 10.42 8.15
C LEU A 179 18.69 10.85 9.52
N LEU A 180 19.22 10.27 10.59
CA LEU A 180 18.74 10.53 11.94
C LEU A 180 19.12 11.92 12.48
N ARG A 181 20.01 12.68 11.82
CA ARG A 181 20.37 14.06 12.28
C ARG A 181 19.21 15.03 12.21
N ASN A 182 18.34 14.87 11.23
CA ASN A 182 17.19 15.74 11.00
C ASN A 182 15.86 15.04 11.32
N TYR A 183 15.93 13.85 11.89
CA TYR A 183 14.78 13.07 12.27
C TYR A 183 14.19 13.59 13.59
N ASN A 184 12.87 13.74 13.63
CA ASN A 184 12.13 14.05 14.85
C ASN A 184 11.09 12.97 15.09
N ALA A 185 11.26 12.23 16.20
CA ALA A 185 10.41 11.09 16.59
C ALA A 185 8.94 11.48 16.74
N PHE A 186 8.67 12.56 17.47
CA PHE A 186 7.30 13.05 17.70
C PHE A 186 6.60 13.45 16.39
N ASP A 187 7.28 14.20 15.52
CA ASP A 187 6.71 14.59 14.22
C ASP A 187 6.47 13.38 13.31
N CYS A 188 7.34 12.36 13.39
CA CYS A 188 7.19 11.10 12.67
C CYS A 188 5.95 10.34 13.14
N GLU A 189 5.82 10.11 14.45
CA GLU A 189 4.68 9.41 15.06
C GLU A 189 3.35 10.09 14.70
N GLN A 190 3.28 11.42 14.88
CA GLN A 190 2.07 12.19 14.56
C GLN A 190 1.71 12.10 13.08
N SER A 191 2.71 12.22 12.19
CA SER A 191 2.48 12.15 10.75
C SER A 191 2.10 10.74 10.30
N LEU A 192 2.75 9.70 10.84
CA LEU A 192 2.43 8.31 10.55
C LEU A 192 1.00 7.97 10.94
N THR A 193 0.63 8.27 12.19
CA THR A 193 -0.70 8.01 12.74
C THR A 193 -1.77 8.70 11.91
N LYS A 194 -1.55 9.97 11.58
CA LYS A 194 -2.50 10.75 10.77
C LYS A 194 -2.60 10.24 9.32
N THR A 195 -1.49 9.87 8.70
CA THR A 195 -1.47 9.30 7.35
C THR A 195 -2.24 7.99 7.30
N LEU A 196 -2.05 7.10 8.28
CA LEU A 196 -2.78 5.84 8.35
C LEU A 196 -4.26 6.03 8.68
N LEU A 197 -4.61 7.01 9.51
CA LEU A 197 -6.00 7.38 9.77
C LEU A 197 -6.70 7.86 8.49
N ILE A 198 -6.08 8.76 7.73
CA ILE A 198 -6.62 9.24 6.46
C ILE A 198 -6.85 8.06 5.50
N PHE A 199 -5.90 7.15 5.39
CA PHE A 199 -6.07 5.97 4.53
C PHE A 199 -7.20 5.05 5.02
N ARG A 200 -7.26 4.80 6.33
CA ARG A 200 -8.31 3.98 6.95
C ARG A 200 -9.70 4.55 6.69
N GLU A 201 -9.89 5.86 6.84
CA GLU A 201 -11.18 6.54 6.60
C GLU A 201 -11.68 6.40 5.16
N ARG A 202 -10.81 6.01 4.23
CA ARG A 202 -11.10 5.84 2.80
C ARG A 202 -11.43 4.40 2.43
N LEU A 203 -11.15 3.45 3.31
CA LEU A 203 -11.61 2.07 3.20
C LEU A 203 -13.04 2.00 3.76
N GLN A 204 -14.02 1.93 2.87
CA GLN A 204 -15.41 1.73 3.29
C GLN A 204 -15.63 0.25 3.64
N VAL A 205 -16.25 0.01 4.80
CA VAL A 205 -16.73 -1.31 5.26
C VAL A 205 -18.23 -1.40 5.03
#